data_AF-A0AAE3HBY7-F1
#
_entry.id   AF-A0AAE3HBY7-F1
#
_cell.length_a   1.000
_cell.length_b   1.000
_cell.length_c   1.000
_cell.angle_alpha   90.00
_cell.angle_beta   90.00
_cell.angle_gamma   90.00
#
_symmetry.space_group_name_H-M   'P 1'
#
loop_
_entity.id
_entity.type
_entity.pdbx_description
1 polymer ?
#
loop_
_entity_poly.entity_id
_entity_poly.type
_entity_poly.pdbx_seq_one_letter_code
_entity_poly.pdbx_strand_id
1 'polypeptide(L)'
;MSEYELSDIERKTLDNWILLNILPQKGPNKNYTSYALKVLFEQAPEGFFITNKQFKEAMVRCNFVPVNKNKLNWDFRVSLKSPGPK
;
A
#
# COMPACT_ATOMS: atom_id res chain seq x y z
N MET A 1 17.86 -15.38 -8.51
CA MET A 1 16.68 -14.68 -7.98
C MET A 1 17.20 -13.68 -6.95
N SER A 2 16.97 -12.38 -7.12
CA SER A 2 17.43 -11.41 -6.12
C SER A 2 16.72 -11.66 -4.81
N GLU A 3 17.43 -11.64 -3.69
CA GLU A 3 16.98 -11.95 -2.31
C GLU A 3 15.79 -11.11 -1.78
N TYR A 4 15.17 -10.27 -2.61
CA TYR A 4 14.14 -9.30 -2.25
C TYR A 4 12.93 -9.30 -3.20
N GLU A 5 12.74 -10.32 -4.02
CA GLU A 5 11.50 -10.44 -4.79
C GLU A 5 10.41 -11.14 -3.96
N LEU A 6 9.22 -10.55 -3.94
CA LEU A 6 8.03 -11.20 -3.38
C LEU A 6 7.66 -12.41 -4.24
N SER A 7 7.35 -13.53 -3.58
CA SER A 7 6.70 -14.69 -4.21
C SER A 7 5.33 -14.32 -4.76
N ASP A 8 4.78 -15.13 -5.66
CA ASP A 8 3.45 -14.88 -6.23
C ASP A 8 2.34 -14.85 -5.16
N ILE A 9 2.49 -15.66 -4.12
CA ILE A 9 1.56 -15.69 -2.98
C ILE A 9 1.64 -14.36 -2.22
N GLU A 10 2.84 -13.90 -1.87
CA GLU A 10 3.05 -12.63 -1.19
C GLU A 10 2.54 -11.44 -2.01
N ARG A 11 2.84 -11.42 -3.32
CA ARG A 11 2.33 -10.39 -4.24
C ARG A 11 0.81 -10.34 -4.22
N LYS A 12 0.16 -11.50 -4.32
CA LYS A 12 -1.30 -11.61 -4.32
C LYS A 12 -1.90 -11.19 -2.98
N THR A 13 -1.29 -11.57 -1.86
CA THR A 13 -1.73 -11.16 -0.51
C THR A 13 -1.65 -9.64 -0.35
N LEU A 14 -0.53 -9.04 -0.76
CA LEU A 14 -0.34 -7.59 -0.70
C LEU A 14 -1.34 -6.85 -1.61
N ASP A 15 -1.48 -7.27 -2.86
CA ASP A 15 -2.39 -6.64 -3.82
C ASP A 15 -3.86 -6.75 -3.33
N ASN A 16 -4.25 -7.90 -2.78
CA ASN A 16 -5.57 -8.08 -2.18
C ASN A 16 -5.80 -7.15 -0.97
N TRP A 17 -4.81 -7.06 -0.07
CA TRP A 17 -4.92 -6.17 1.09
C TRP A 17 -5.09 -4.71 0.67
N ILE A 18 -4.32 -4.26 -0.33
CA ILE A 18 -4.43 -2.90 -0.90
C ILE A 18 -5.85 -2.67 -1.43
N LEU A 19 -6.37 -3.56 -2.27
CA LEU A 19 -7.69 -3.41 -2.89
C LEU A 19 -8.84 -3.47 -1.88
N LEU A 20 -8.69 -4.20 -0.77
CA LEU A 20 -9.71 -4.31 0.26
C LEU A 20 -9.71 -3.16 1.27
N ASN A 21 -8.53 -2.60 1.56
CA ASN A 21 -8.34 -1.66 2.67
C ASN A 21 -8.09 -0.21 2.23
N ILE A 22 -7.63 0.02 1.00
CA ILE A 22 -7.30 1.35 0.50
C ILE A 22 -8.34 1.78 -0.53
N LEU A 23 -8.95 2.95 -0.31
CA LEU A 23 -9.95 3.53 -1.19
C LEU A 23 -9.39 4.80 -1.84
N PRO A 24 -9.64 5.04 -3.15
CA PRO A 24 -9.25 6.29 -3.79
C PRO A 24 -10.03 7.47 -3.21
N GLN A 25 -9.35 8.59 -2.98
CA GLN A 25 -9.97 9.80 -2.45
C GLN A 25 -9.80 10.98 -3.42
N LYS A 26 -10.89 11.72 -3.68
CA LYS A 26 -10.88 12.89 -4.58
C LYS A 26 -10.43 14.20 -3.90
N GLY A 27 -10.56 14.30 -2.58
CA GLY A 27 -10.27 15.53 -1.82
C GLY A 27 -8.77 15.75 -1.57
N PRO A 28 -8.29 17.01 -1.59
CA PRO A 28 -6.86 17.35 -1.46
C PRO A 28 -6.29 17.11 -0.06
N ASN A 29 -7.14 16.97 0.97
CA ASN A 29 -6.75 17.10 2.37
C ASN A 29 -6.40 15.79 3.09
N LYS A 30 -6.53 14.61 2.47
CA LYS A 30 -6.04 13.37 3.08
C LYS A 30 -5.11 12.65 2.12
N ASN A 31 -3.83 12.67 2.47
CA ASN A 31 -2.80 11.88 1.82
C ASN A 31 -2.24 10.90 2.83
N TYR A 32 -1.97 9.67 2.38
CA TYR A 32 -1.17 8.72 3.14
C TYR A 32 0.15 8.51 2.41
N THR A 33 1.23 8.43 3.17
CA THR A 33 2.54 8.12 2.61
C THR A 33 2.66 6.62 2.37
N SER A 34 3.44 6.23 1.36
CA SER A 34 3.76 4.82 1.08
C SER A 34 4.33 4.11 2.31
N TYR A 35 5.13 4.82 3.12
CA TYR A 35 5.70 4.26 4.34
C TYR A 35 4.64 4.01 5.42
N ALA A 36 3.71 4.95 5.64
CA ALA A 36 2.63 4.75 6.59
C ALA A 36 1.72 3.59 6.18
N LEU A 37 1.37 3.49 4.89
CA LEU A 37 0.56 2.40 4.36
C LEU A 37 1.28 1.04 4.44
N LYS A 38 2.59 1.02 4.17
CA LYS A 38 3.45 -0.17 4.35
C LYS A 38 3.40 -0.68 5.79
N VAL A 39 3.54 0.22 6.77
CA VAL A 39 3.49 -0.15 8.20
C VAL A 39 2.12 -0.71 8.57
N LEU A 40 1.03 -0.16 8.02
CA LEU A 40 -0.32 -0.68 8.24
C LEU A 40 -0.51 -2.09 7.68
N PHE A 41 0.05 -2.36 6.49
CA PHE A 41 0.07 -3.71 5.94
C PHE A 41 0.88 -4.67 6.84
N GLU A 42 2.07 -4.27 7.28
CA GLU A 42 2.92 -5.08 8.17
C GLU A 42 2.26 -5.41 9.51
N GLN A 43 1.32 -4.59 9.96
CA GLN A 43 0.56 -4.77 11.20
C GLN A 43 -0.77 -5.54 10.99
N ALA A 44 -1.14 -5.85 9.75
CA ALA A 44 -2.36 -6.60 9.45
C ALA A 44 -2.19 -8.09 9.76
N PRO A 45 -3.28 -8.84 10.03
CA PRO A 45 -3.21 -10.29 10.28
C PRO A 45 -2.54 -11.10 9.17
N GLU A 46 -2.71 -10.71 7.92
CA GLU A 46 -2.08 -11.29 6.74
C GLU A 46 -0.76 -10.60 6.34
N GLY A 47 -0.32 -9.62 7.14
CA GLY A 47 0.84 -8.79 6.91
C GLY A 47 2.15 -9.54 7.05
N PHE A 48 3.15 -9.10 6.29
CA PHE A 48 4.52 -9.56 6.39
C PHE A 48 5.48 -8.42 6.04
N PHE A 49 6.76 -8.56 6.41
CA PHE A 49 7.76 -7.52 6.19
C PHE A 49 7.97 -7.26 4.71
N ILE A 50 7.92 -5.98 4.33
CA ILE A 50 8.19 -5.53 2.97
C ILE A 50 8.96 -4.22 2.97
N THR A 51 9.73 -4.01 1.91
CA THR A 51 10.38 -2.73 1.65
C THR A 51 9.37 -1.70 1.17
N ASN A 52 9.69 -0.42 1.39
CA ASN A 52 8.89 0.69 0.86
C ASN A 52 8.83 0.67 -0.69
N LYS A 53 9.86 0.12 -1.35
CA LYS A 53 9.88 -0.05 -2.82
C LYS A 53 8.82 -1.05 -3.27
N GLN A 54 8.78 -2.23 -2.66
CA GLN A 54 7.78 -3.27 -2.98
C GLN A 54 6.35 -2.76 -2.76
N PHE A 55 6.12 -2.01 -1.68
CA PHE A 55 4.79 -1.43 -1.42
C PHE A 55 4.39 -0.40 -2.50
N LYS A 56 5.30 0.48 -2.92
CA LYS A 56 5.04 1.44 -4.01
C LYS A 56 4.69 0.74 -5.33
N GLU A 57 5.42 -0.31 -5.66
CA GLU A 57 5.16 -1.10 -6.88
C GLU A 57 3.79 -1.77 -6.81
N ALA A 58 3.40 -2.30 -5.65
CA ALA A 58 2.08 -2.88 -5.42
C ALA A 58 0.94 -1.86 -5.57
N MET A 59 1.11 -0.66 -5.01
CA MET A 59 0.14 0.43 -5.18
C MET A 59 -0.08 0.75 -6.66
N VAL A 60 1.00 0.82 -7.45
CA VAL A 60 0.91 1.07 -8.90
C VAL A 60 0.23 -0.08 -9.64
N ARG A 61 0.53 -1.35 -9.31
CA ARG A 61 -0.17 -2.52 -9.86
C ARG A 61 -1.68 -2.49 -9.56
N CYS A 62 -2.06 -1.99 -8.38
CA CYS A 62 -3.44 -1.81 -7.96
C CYS A 62 -4.09 -0.52 -8.50
N ASN A 63 -3.50 0.14 -9.50
CA ASN A 63 -3.98 1.38 -10.14
C ASN A 63 -4.03 2.62 -9.22
N PHE A 64 -3.28 2.63 -8.11
CA PHE A 64 -3.07 3.84 -7.31
C PHE A 64 -1.86 4.63 -7.82
N VAL A 65 -2.10 5.89 -8.17
CA VAL A 65 -1.05 6.78 -8.67
C VAL A 65 -0.58 7.71 -7.56
N PRO A 66 0.75 7.81 -7.32
CA PRO A 66 1.29 8.74 -6.34
C PRO A 66 1.15 10.19 -6.82
N VAL A 67 0.89 11.11 -5.88
CA VAL A 67 0.82 12.55 -6.13
C VAL A 67 2.18 13.11 -6.52
N ASN A 68 3.25 12.60 -5.89
CA ASN A 68 4.62 13.03 -6.18
C ASN A 68 5.59 11.83 -6.11
N LYS A 69 6.08 11.42 -7.28
CA LYS A 69 7.02 10.29 -7.46
C LYS A 69 8.45 10.61 -7.02
N ASN A 70 8.81 11.89 -6.88
CA ASN A 70 10.17 12.32 -6.56
C ASN A 70 10.50 12.22 -5.06
N LYS A 71 9.51 11.92 -4.21
CA LYS A 71 9.72 11.74 -2.78
C LYS A 71 10.20 10.33 -2.42
N LEU A 72 11.00 10.23 -1.36
CA LEU A 72 11.36 8.93 -0.77
C LEU A 72 10.11 8.17 -0.29
N ASN A 73 9.15 8.85 0.31
CA ASN A 73 7.84 8.30 0.67
C ASN A 73 6.80 8.93 -0.25
N TRP A 74 6.14 8.12 -1.07
CA TRP A 74 5.18 8.62 -2.05
C TRP A 74 3.87 8.97 -1.35
N ASP A 75 3.33 10.15 -1.63
CA ASP A 75 2.00 10.54 -1.15
C ASP A 75 0.93 9.98 -2.08
N PHE A 76 -0.12 9.39 -1.51
CA PHE A 76 -1.29 8.91 -2.24
C PHE A 76 -2.56 9.59 -1.72
N ARG A 77 -3.42 10.04 -2.63
CA ARG A 77 -4.76 10.55 -2.31
C ARG A 77 -5.71 9.38 -2.07
N VAL A 78 -5.63 8.82 -0.88
CA VAL A 78 -6.39 7.64 -0.48
C VAL A 78 -6.95 7.82 0.92
N SER A 79 -7.94 7.00 1.23
CA SER A 79 -8.45 6.79 2.58
C SER A 79 -8.38 5.32 2.94
N LEU A 80 -8.25 5.03 4.23
CA LEU A 80 -8.36 3.67 4.74
C LEU A 80 -9.82 3.32 4.93
N LYS A 81 -10.22 2.11 4.54
CA LYS A 81 -11.50 1.54 4.91
C LYS A 81 -11.51 1.38 6.43
N SER A 82 -12.51 1.96 7.10
CA SER A 82 -12.68 1.75 8.52
C SER A 82 -12.83 0.24 8.78
N PRO A 83 -12.19 -0.34 9.81
CA PRO A 83 -12.59 -1.66 10.25
C PRO A 83 -14.09 -1.56 10.56
N GLY A 84 -14.91 -2.36 9.88
CA GLY A 84 -16.32 -2.47 10.22
C GLY A 84 -16.43 -2.78 11.71
N PRO A 85 -17.51 -2.35 12.40
CA PRO A 85 -17.71 -2.72 13.79
C PRO A 85 -17.58 -4.25 13.90
N LYS A 86 -16.70 -4.70 14.80
CA LYS A 86 -16.52 -6.11 15.14
C LYS A 86 -17.82 -6.70 15.66
#